data_AF-A0A419DIN0-F1
#
_entry.id   AF-A0A419DIN0-F1
#
_cell.length_a   1.000
_cell.length_b   1.000
_cell.length_c   1.000
_cell.angle_alpha   90.00
_cell.angle_beta   90.00
_cell.angle_gamma   90.00
#
_symmetry.space_group_name_H-M   'P 1'
#
loop_
_entity.id
_entity.type
_entity.pdbx_description
1 polymer ?
#
loop_
_entity_poly.entity_id
_entity_poly.type
_entity_poly.pdbx_seq_one_letter_code
_entity_poly.pdbx_strand_id
1 'polypeptide(L)'
;MTKEQREKLIRYFINSNPFLWGVLKATNKKERLKEIKELGFLTGYSEGSNPIYGKVNQDLLVELGIEAILENIVVKKVNDRIAPEHLSAFRRCWESGRTPDKEYLKKNKLYRVQHIVFKEEKESKDLASIFLQIDRQHDFVERWTVFAGLWFEEIEPNIKGTEDD
;
A
#
# COMPACT_ATOMS: atom_id res chain seq x y z
N MET A 1 -4.36 -12.18 -15.35
CA MET A 1 -5.45 -11.48 -14.64
C MET A 1 -6.78 -11.67 -15.35
N THR A 2 -7.86 -12.06 -14.63
CA THR A 2 -9.21 -12.17 -15.22
C THR A 2 -9.91 -10.82 -15.29
N LYS A 3 -10.92 -10.67 -16.16
CA LYS A 3 -11.72 -9.44 -16.28
C LYS A 3 -12.39 -9.05 -14.95
N GLU A 4 -12.95 -10.02 -14.25
CA GLU A 4 -13.63 -9.81 -12.96
C GLU A 4 -12.67 -9.29 -11.90
N GLN A 5 -11.47 -9.87 -11.84
CA GLN A 5 -10.42 -9.46 -10.91
C GLN A 5 -9.89 -8.07 -11.24
N ARG A 6 -9.69 -7.77 -12.52
CA ARG A 6 -9.32 -6.43 -13.00
C ARG A 6 -10.33 -5.38 -12.54
N GLU A 7 -11.62 -5.62 -12.77
CA GLU A 7 -12.69 -4.71 -12.35
C GLU A 7 -12.75 -4.56 -10.82
N LYS A 8 -12.53 -5.65 -10.08
CA LYS A 8 -12.42 -5.63 -8.62
C LYS A 8 -11.26 -4.72 -8.18
N LEU A 9 -10.07 -4.89 -8.74
CA LEU A 9 -8.89 -4.08 -8.44
C LEU A 9 -9.08 -2.60 -8.79
N ILE A 10 -9.73 -2.28 -9.92
CA ILE A 10 -10.09 -0.89 -10.27
C ILE A 10 -11.04 -0.30 -9.21
N ARG A 11 -12.07 -1.03 -8.80
CA ARG A 11 -12.99 -0.58 -7.73
C ARG A 11 -12.23 -0.36 -6.42
N TYR A 12 -11.32 -1.26 -6.04
CA TYR A 12 -10.48 -1.06 -4.87
C TYR A 12 -9.60 0.17 -5.01
N PHE A 13 -8.95 0.36 -6.15
CA PHE A 13 -8.06 1.50 -6.38
C PHE A 13 -8.78 2.85 -6.29
N ILE A 14 -10.00 2.94 -6.85
CA ILE A 14 -10.81 4.16 -6.80
C ILE A 14 -11.29 4.46 -5.37
N ASN A 15 -11.74 3.43 -4.63
CA ASN A 15 -12.40 3.62 -3.34
C ASN A 15 -11.47 3.50 -2.12
N SER A 16 -10.30 2.88 -2.29
CA SER A 16 -9.34 2.62 -1.22
C SER A 16 -8.16 3.59 -1.31
N ASN A 17 -8.22 4.67 -0.50
CA ASN A 17 -7.10 5.59 -0.31
C ASN A 17 -5.76 4.92 0.09
N PRO A 18 -5.69 3.88 0.95
CA PRO A 18 -4.39 3.34 1.39
C PRO A 18 -3.60 2.61 0.31
N PHE A 19 -4.16 2.33 -0.87
CA PHE A 19 -3.52 1.44 -1.81
C PHE A 19 -2.36 2.09 -2.60
N LEU A 20 -2.64 3.09 -3.42
CA LEU A 20 -1.59 3.92 -4.03
C LEU A 20 -0.92 4.80 -2.99
N TRP A 21 -1.72 5.55 -2.25
CA TRP A 21 -1.20 6.62 -1.40
C TRP A 21 -0.52 6.10 -0.15
N GLY A 22 -0.89 4.91 0.30
CA GLY A 22 -0.19 4.26 1.39
C GLY A 22 1.21 3.83 0.97
N VAL A 23 1.41 3.29 -0.24
CA VAL A 23 2.74 2.80 -0.68
C VAL A 23 3.75 3.88 -1.04
N LEU A 24 3.35 5.16 -0.99
CA LEU A 24 4.22 6.31 -1.24
C LEU A 24 4.92 6.77 0.04
N LYS A 25 6.10 7.38 -0.08
CA LYS A 25 7.00 7.71 1.06
C LYS A 25 6.45 8.95 1.75
N ALA A 26 6.01 9.89 0.93
CA ALA A 26 5.37 11.11 1.36
C ALA A 26 4.10 10.85 2.15
N THR A 27 3.80 11.74 3.10
CA THR A 27 2.62 11.63 3.97
C THR A 27 1.52 12.62 3.61
N ASN A 28 1.87 13.73 2.96
CA ASN A 28 0.91 14.69 2.44
C ASN A 28 0.70 14.52 0.93
N LYS A 29 -0.46 14.96 0.44
CA LYS A 29 -0.88 14.78 -0.96
C LYS A 29 0.09 15.40 -1.97
N LYS A 30 0.60 16.60 -1.67
CA LYS A 30 1.46 17.36 -2.58
C LYS A 30 2.78 16.63 -2.84
N GLU A 31 3.43 16.17 -1.78
CA GLU A 31 4.66 15.39 -1.89
C GLU A 31 4.41 14.01 -2.52
N ARG A 32 3.27 13.36 -2.24
CA ARG A 32 2.91 12.10 -2.89
C ARG A 32 2.73 12.26 -4.40
N LEU A 33 2.08 13.35 -4.83
CA LEU A 33 1.95 13.67 -6.24
C LEU A 33 3.31 13.95 -6.87
N LYS A 34 4.22 14.63 -6.15
CA LYS A 34 5.60 14.82 -6.59
C LYS A 34 6.31 13.47 -6.78
N GLU A 35 6.17 12.54 -5.84
CA GLU A 35 6.76 11.19 -5.95
C GLU A 35 6.20 10.43 -7.16
N ILE A 36 4.90 10.54 -7.45
CA ILE A 36 4.31 9.93 -8.66
C ILE A 36 4.90 10.56 -9.94
N LYS A 37 5.13 11.88 -9.95
CA LYS A 37 5.80 12.58 -11.05
C LYS A 37 7.25 12.17 -11.22
N GLU A 38 7.98 11.97 -10.12
CA GLU A 38 9.36 11.47 -10.13
C GLU A 38 9.44 10.03 -10.68
N LEU A 39 8.36 9.25 -10.59
CA LEU A 39 8.24 7.95 -11.25
C LEU A 39 7.92 8.06 -12.76
N GLY A 40 7.71 9.27 -13.28
CA GLY A 40 7.44 9.53 -14.69
C GLY A 40 5.95 9.66 -15.05
N PHE A 41 5.04 9.64 -14.07
CA PHE A 41 3.60 9.63 -14.32
C PHE A 41 2.92 10.94 -13.92
N LEU A 42 1.78 11.27 -14.53
CA LEU A 42 1.01 12.49 -14.23
C LEU A 42 1.85 13.77 -14.36
N THR A 43 2.82 13.80 -15.28
CA THR A 43 3.79 14.89 -15.44
C THR A 43 3.13 16.24 -15.74
N GLY A 44 1.94 16.23 -16.34
CA GLY A 44 1.13 17.41 -16.66
C GLY A 44 0.51 18.14 -15.45
N TYR A 45 0.58 17.57 -14.25
CA TYR A 45 0.12 18.26 -13.04
C TYR A 45 1.05 19.43 -12.68
N SER A 46 0.51 20.65 -12.66
CA SER A 46 1.26 21.87 -12.34
C SER A 46 1.59 21.99 -10.84
N GLU A 47 2.72 22.62 -10.53
CA GLU A 47 3.06 22.99 -9.15
C GLU A 47 2.08 24.07 -8.67
N GLY A 48 1.13 23.68 -7.81
CA GLY A 48 0.05 24.55 -7.34
C GLY A 48 -1.34 23.99 -7.59
N SER A 49 -1.47 22.98 -8.46
CA SER A 49 -2.68 22.19 -8.56
C SER A 49 -2.99 21.47 -7.24
N ASN A 50 -4.25 21.48 -6.82
CA ASN A 50 -4.72 20.80 -5.62
C ASN A 50 -5.85 19.80 -5.95
N PRO A 51 -5.62 18.84 -6.86
CA PRO A 51 -6.64 17.88 -7.26
C PRO A 51 -7.11 17.06 -6.06
N ILE A 52 -8.39 16.69 -6.04
CA ILE A 52 -8.89 15.70 -5.09
C ILE A 52 -8.29 14.32 -5.40
N TYR A 53 -8.12 13.49 -4.37
CA TYR A 53 -7.53 12.15 -4.51
C TYR A 53 -8.21 11.30 -5.59
N GLY A 54 -9.55 11.33 -5.65
CA GLY A 54 -10.31 10.59 -6.65
C GLY A 54 -9.99 11.00 -8.10
N LYS A 55 -9.72 12.29 -8.33
CA LYS A 55 -9.35 12.79 -9.66
C LYS A 55 -7.96 12.29 -10.07
N VAL A 56 -7.00 12.35 -9.16
CA VAL A 56 -5.66 11.79 -9.40
C VAL A 56 -5.72 10.30 -9.69
N ASN A 57 -6.51 9.55 -8.92
CA ASN A 57 -6.70 8.11 -9.14
C ASN A 57 -7.29 7.84 -10.53
N GLN A 58 -8.31 8.58 -10.95
CA GLN A 58 -8.91 8.45 -12.28
C GLN A 58 -7.89 8.77 -13.39
N ASP A 59 -7.14 9.86 -13.25
CA ASP A 59 -6.16 10.25 -14.26
C ASP A 59 -5.04 9.22 -14.38
N LEU A 60 -4.59 8.64 -13.26
CA LEU A 60 -3.58 7.58 -13.26
C LEU A 60 -4.13 6.30 -13.91
N LEU A 61 -5.39 5.94 -13.66
CA LEU A 61 -6.06 4.82 -14.31
C LEU A 61 -6.18 5.01 -15.83
N VAL A 62 -6.44 6.25 -16.28
CA VAL A 62 -6.50 6.57 -17.71
C VAL A 62 -5.12 6.52 -18.35
N GLU A 63 -4.09 7.03 -17.66
CA GLU A 63 -2.73 7.09 -18.17
C GLU A 63 -2.06 5.71 -18.24
N LEU A 64 -2.29 4.85 -17.25
CA LEU A 64 -1.54 3.59 -17.09
C LEU A 64 -2.42 2.33 -17.16
N GLY A 65 -3.67 2.42 -16.76
CA GLY A 65 -4.46 1.23 -16.42
C GLY A 65 -4.04 0.61 -15.09
N ILE A 66 -4.86 -0.30 -14.56
CA ILE A 66 -4.65 -0.88 -13.22
C ILE A 66 -3.42 -1.79 -13.19
N GLU A 67 -3.15 -2.50 -14.28
CA GLU A 67 -2.04 -3.44 -14.40
C GLU A 67 -0.69 -2.73 -14.26
N ALA A 68 -0.46 -1.67 -15.05
CA ALA A 68 0.78 -0.93 -15.01
C ALA A 68 0.93 -0.11 -13.71
N ILE A 69 -0.17 0.33 -13.08
CA ILE A 69 -0.13 0.92 -11.73
C ILE A 69 0.37 -0.10 -10.71
N LEU A 70 -0.13 -1.33 -10.77
CA LEU A 70 0.28 -2.38 -9.85
C LEU A 70 1.76 -2.68 -10.03
N GLU A 71 2.20 -2.95 -11.25
CA GLU A 71 3.58 -3.32 -11.55
C GLU A 71 4.58 -2.19 -11.25
N ASN A 72 4.36 -1.01 -11.84
CA ASN A 72 5.35 0.06 -11.83
C ASN A 72 5.36 0.89 -10.54
N ILE A 73 4.26 0.87 -9.79
CA ILE A 73 4.12 1.68 -8.58
C ILE A 73 3.93 0.78 -7.38
N VAL A 74 2.84 0.01 -7.30
CA VAL A 74 2.46 -0.66 -6.05
C VAL A 74 3.46 -1.76 -5.68
N VAL A 75 3.67 -2.73 -6.55
CA VAL A 75 4.56 -3.88 -6.35
C VAL A 75 5.98 -3.42 -6.12
N LYS A 76 6.48 -2.55 -7.01
CA LYS A 76 7.80 -1.94 -6.87
C LYS A 76 7.97 -1.29 -5.49
N LYS A 77 7.04 -0.45 -5.07
CA LYS A 77 7.11 0.22 -3.77
C LYS A 77 6.94 -0.73 -2.60
N VAL A 78 6.18 -1.82 -2.71
CA VAL A 78 6.11 -2.82 -1.64
C VAL A 78 7.45 -3.57 -1.52
N ASN A 79 8.03 -4.00 -2.63
CA ASN A 79 9.31 -4.72 -2.62
C ASN A 79 10.48 -3.83 -2.18
N ASP A 80 10.47 -2.53 -2.53
CA ASP A 80 11.45 -1.55 -2.06
C ASP A 80 11.40 -1.33 -0.53
N ARG A 81 10.28 -1.69 0.10
CA ARG A 81 9.98 -1.33 1.50
C ARG A 81 9.89 -2.49 2.45
N ILE A 82 9.40 -3.62 1.97
CA ILE A 82 9.16 -4.81 2.75
C ILE A 82 10.10 -5.87 2.22
N ALA A 83 11.11 -6.19 3.03
CA ALA A 83 12.05 -7.23 2.68
C ALA A 83 11.32 -8.58 2.42
N PRO A 84 11.77 -9.39 1.44
CA PRO A 84 11.08 -10.63 1.04
C PRO A 84 10.79 -11.60 2.19
N GLU A 85 11.66 -11.66 3.19
CA GLU A 85 11.50 -12.46 4.41
C GLU A 85 10.28 -12.03 5.24
N HIS A 86 9.98 -10.73 5.27
CA HIS A 86 8.83 -10.19 5.98
C HIS A 86 7.54 -10.46 5.21
N LEU A 87 7.54 -10.32 3.88
CA LEU A 87 6.40 -10.73 3.05
C LEU A 87 6.11 -12.23 3.18
N SER A 88 7.16 -13.06 3.25
CA SER A 88 7.04 -14.50 3.48
C SER A 88 6.48 -14.82 4.88
N ALA A 89 6.91 -14.09 5.91
CA ALA A 89 6.35 -14.21 7.24
C ALA A 89 4.86 -13.82 7.26
N PHE A 90 4.50 -12.72 6.60
CA PHE A 90 3.11 -12.27 6.47
C PHE A 90 2.23 -13.29 5.74
N ARG A 91 2.72 -13.89 4.65
CA ARG A 91 1.97 -14.96 3.97
C ARG A 91 1.65 -16.12 4.92
N ARG A 92 2.65 -16.61 5.68
CA ARG A 92 2.43 -17.70 6.64
C ARG A 92 1.40 -17.35 7.71
N CYS A 93 1.39 -16.09 8.16
CA CYS A 93 0.34 -15.60 9.06
C CYS A 93 -1.03 -15.69 8.37
N TRP A 94 -1.16 -15.21 7.13
CA TRP A 94 -2.42 -15.22 6.37
C TRP A 94 -2.95 -16.65 6.16
N GLU A 95 -2.11 -17.54 5.64
CA GLU A 95 -2.46 -18.93 5.37
C GLU A 95 -2.84 -19.73 6.63
N SER A 96 -2.30 -19.34 7.79
CA SER A 96 -2.67 -19.95 9.07
C SER A 96 -3.85 -19.27 9.77
N GLY A 97 -4.50 -18.30 9.13
CA GLY A 97 -5.61 -17.54 9.70
C GLY A 97 -5.21 -16.66 10.89
N ARG A 98 -3.93 -16.30 10.99
CA ARG A 98 -3.36 -15.52 12.11
C ARG A 98 -2.98 -14.11 11.66
N THR A 99 -3.00 -13.18 12.61
CA THR A 99 -2.36 -11.87 12.45
C THR A 99 -0.85 -12.00 12.72
N PRO A 100 -0.01 -11.12 12.15
CA PRO A 100 1.40 -11.03 12.52
C PRO A 100 1.55 -10.68 14.00
N ASP A 101 2.53 -11.29 14.64
CA ASP A 101 2.85 -11.01 16.05
C ASP A 101 3.30 -9.55 16.25
N LYS A 102 2.87 -8.91 17.33
CA LYS A 102 3.16 -7.50 17.58
C LYS A 102 4.62 -7.26 17.91
N GLU A 103 5.24 -8.14 18.67
CA GLU A 103 6.66 -8.00 19.02
C GLU A 103 7.52 -8.18 17.77
N TYR A 104 7.13 -9.08 16.87
CA TYR A 104 7.71 -9.18 15.54
C TYR A 104 7.54 -7.88 14.73
N LEU A 105 6.35 -7.29 14.69
CA LEU A 105 6.12 -6.02 13.98
C LEU A 105 6.94 -4.87 14.58
N LYS A 106 7.01 -4.77 15.91
CA LYS A 106 7.80 -3.76 16.64
C LYS A 106 9.29 -3.90 16.37
N LYS A 107 9.82 -5.10 16.57
CA LYS A 107 11.24 -5.43 16.38
C LYS A 107 11.73 -5.09 14.97
N ASN A 108 10.91 -5.35 13.97
CA ASN A 108 11.26 -5.13 12.56
C ASN A 108 10.74 -3.78 12.01
N LYS A 109 10.15 -2.92 12.85
CA LYS A 109 9.59 -1.61 12.48
C LYS A 109 8.57 -1.69 11.33
N LEU A 110 7.72 -2.71 11.34
CA LEU A 110 6.77 -3.02 10.24
C LEU A 110 5.34 -2.48 10.47
N TYR A 111 5.16 -1.38 11.21
CA TYR A 111 3.83 -0.90 11.61
C TYR A 111 3.73 0.62 11.72
N ARG A 112 2.51 1.15 11.67
CA ARG A 112 2.19 2.53 12.08
C ARG A 112 1.62 2.55 13.49
N VAL A 113 2.12 3.47 14.32
CA VAL A 113 1.46 3.82 15.59
C VAL A 113 0.32 4.81 15.31
N GLN A 114 -0.89 4.50 15.74
CA GLN A 114 -1.97 5.48 15.81
C GLN A 114 -2.12 5.98 17.26
N HIS A 115 -1.78 7.25 17.49
CA HIS A 115 -2.12 7.92 18.75
C HIS A 115 -3.43 8.68 18.54
N ILE A 116 -4.49 8.21 19.19
CA ILE A 116 -5.68 9.03 19.42
C ILE A 116 -5.42 9.74 20.75
N VAL A 117 -4.95 10.99 20.63
CA VAL A 117 -5.05 12.08 21.63
C VAL A 117 -3.84 12.30 22.58
N PHE A 118 -3.29 13.52 22.45
CA PHE A 118 -2.30 14.30 23.23
C PHE A 118 -0.80 13.90 23.23
N LYS A 119 -0.02 14.84 22.66
CA LYS A 119 1.43 15.09 22.77
C LYS A 119 2.40 14.12 22.09
N GLU A 120 3.00 14.70 21.04
CA GLU A 120 4.30 14.48 20.42
C GLU A 120 5.22 13.44 21.07
N GLU A 121 5.29 12.26 20.46
CA GLU A 121 6.55 11.55 20.26
C GLU A 121 6.66 11.14 18.78
N LYS A 122 7.66 11.71 18.09
CA LYS A 122 8.03 11.34 16.73
C LYS A 122 8.84 10.03 16.78
N GLU A 123 8.16 8.90 16.91
CA GLU A 123 8.81 7.61 16.62
C GLU A 123 8.89 7.39 15.10
N SER A 124 10.03 6.87 14.66
CA SER A 124 10.44 6.75 13.25
C SER A 124 9.41 6.02 12.40
N LYS A 125 8.89 6.71 11.38
CA LYS A 125 8.01 6.15 10.36
C LYS A 125 8.84 5.33 9.39
N ASP A 126 8.87 4.00 9.54
CA ASP A 126 9.47 3.14 8.51
C ASP A 126 8.50 2.14 7.85
N LEU A 127 8.71 2.11 6.54
CA LEU A 127 8.45 1.25 5.38
C LEU A 127 7.29 0.25 5.32
N ALA A 128 6.88 -0.50 6.36
CA ALA A 128 5.70 -1.41 6.26
C ALA A 128 4.41 -0.88 6.93
N SER A 129 4.49 0.33 7.50
CA SER A 129 3.39 1.13 8.07
C SER A 129 2.23 1.47 7.13
N ILE A 130 2.31 1.01 5.88
CA ILE A 130 1.35 1.26 4.81
C ILE A 130 0.06 0.46 5.03
N PHE A 131 0.19 -0.72 5.63
CA PHE A 131 -0.82 -1.76 5.61
C PHE A 131 -1.17 -2.31 6.99
N LEU A 132 -0.26 -2.15 7.96
CA LEU A 132 -0.42 -2.63 9.32
C LEU A 132 -0.38 -1.47 10.29
N GLN A 133 -1.43 -1.37 11.09
CA GLN A 133 -1.57 -0.34 12.11
C GLN A 133 -1.79 -1.03 13.45
N ILE A 134 -0.97 -0.72 14.45
CA ILE A 134 -1.18 -1.24 15.79
C ILE A 134 -2.01 -0.24 16.55
N ASP A 135 -3.24 -0.63 16.91
CA ASP A 135 -4.04 0.08 17.88
C ASP A 135 -3.49 -0.25 19.27
N ARG A 136 -2.90 0.74 19.94
CA ARG A 136 -2.33 0.59 21.29
C ARG A 136 -3.40 0.52 22.38
N GLN A 137 -4.62 1.00 22.14
CA GLN A 137 -5.71 0.99 23.11
C GLN A 137 -6.37 -0.39 23.23
N HIS A 138 -6.54 -1.07 22.09
CA HIS A 138 -7.16 -2.40 22.02
C HIS A 138 -6.16 -3.54 21.84
N ASP A 139 -4.87 -3.21 21.73
CA ASP A 139 -3.78 -4.14 21.47
C ASP A 139 -4.13 -5.07 20.29
N PHE A 140 -4.38 -4.48 19.12
CA PHE A 140 -4.79 -5.20 17.91
C PHE A 140 -4.07 -4.69 16.65
N VAL A 141 -3.89 -5.58 15.66
CA VAL A 141 -3.31 -5.26 14.35
C VAL A 141 -4.44 -4.90 13.38
N GLU A 142 -4.76 -3.61 13.33
CA GLU A 142 -5.75 -3.05 12.41
C GLU A 142 -5.27 -3.19 10.96
N ARG A 143 -6.24 -3.38 10.05
CA ARG A 143 -6.08 -3.43 8.57
C ARG A 143 -5.29 -4.62 8.02
N TRP A 144 -4.90 -5.58 8.87
CA TRP A 144 -4.26 -6.83 8.44
C TRP A 144 -5.07 -7.57 7.37
N THR A 145 -6.36 -7.81 7.61
CA THR A 145 -7.22 -8.58 6.69
C THR A 145 -7.39 -7.86 5.35
N VAL A 146 -7.44 -6.53 5.35
CA VAL A 146 -7.54 -5.70 4.14
C VAL A 146 -6.26 -5.83 3.31
N PHE A 147 -5.10 -5.73 3.94
CA PHE A 147 -3.83 -5.93 3.25
C PHE A 147 -3.65 -7.37 2.78
N ALA A 148 -3.82 -8.35 3.67
CA ALA A 148 -3.50 -9.73 3.38
C ALA A 148 -4.40 -10.29 2.27
N GLY A 149 -5.71 -10.05 2.32
CA GLY A 149 -6.63 -10.42 1.25
C GLY A 149 -6.26 -9.75 -0.07
N LEU A 150 -6.05 -8.42 -0.06
CA LEU A 150 -5.75 -7.70 -1.29
C LEU A 150 -4.38 -8.07 -1.88
N TRP A 151 -3.33 -8.19 -1.05
CA TRP A 151 -1.98 -8.49 -1.50
C TRP A 151 -1.84 -9.97 -1.90
N PHE A 152 -2.16 -10.91 -0.99
CA PHE A 152 -1.90 -12.33 -1.23
C PHE A 152 -2.95 -13.01 -2.10
N GLU A 153 -4.19 -12.51 -2.17
CA GLU A 153 -5.24 -13.13 -3.00
C GLU A 153 -5.45 -12.41 -4.34
N GLU A 154 -5.27 -11.08 -4.38
CA GLU A 154 -5.61 -10.31 -5.58
C GLU A 154 -4.41 -9.86 -6.39
N ILE A 155 -3.32 -9.44 -5.74
CA ILE A 155 -2.20 -8.79 -6.44
C ILE A 155 -1.12 -9.79 -6.76
N GLU A 156 -0.62 -10.47 -5.73
CA GLU A 156 0.57 -11.29 -5.87
C GLU A 156 0.42 -12.49 -6.83
N PRO A 157 -0.73 -13.19 -6.87
CA PRO A 157 -0.93 -14.25 -7.87
C PRO A 157 -0.82 -13.74 -9.31
N ASN A 158 -1.17 -12.47 -9.55
CA ASN A 158 -1.07 -11.84 -10.86
C ASN A 158 0.35 -11.36 -11.22
N ILE A 159 1.27 -11.32 -10.27
CA ILE A 159 2.69 -11.03 -10.53
C ILE A 159 3.41 -12.32 -10.95
N LYS A 160 3.18 -13.40 -10.22
CA LYS A 160 3.84 -14.70 -10.44
C LYS A 160 3.33 -15.42 -11.70
N GLY A 161 2.07 -15.22 -12.07
CA GLY A 161 1.50 -15.79 -13.29
C GLY A 161 2.05 -15.23 -14.62
N THR A 162 3.07 -14.37 -14.57
CA THR A 162 3.76 -13.79 -15.74
C THR A 162 5.17 -14.36 -15.94
N GLU A 163 5.67 -15.20 -15.02
CA GLU A 163 7.02 -15.79 -15.10
C GLU A 163 7.02 -17.22 -15.70
N ASP A 164 5.85 -17.77 -16.03
CA ASP A 164 5.68 -19.16 -16.55
C ASP A 164 5.10 -19.21 -17.99
N ASP A 165 5.39 -18.21 -18.85
CA ASP A 165 5.11 -18.26 -20.31
C ASP A 165 6.37 -17.97 -21.16
#